data_AF-A0A939L392-F1
#
_entry.id   AF-A0A939L392-F1
#
_cell.length_a   1.000
_cell.length_b   1.000
_cell.length_c   1.000
_cell.angle_alpha   90.00
_cell.angle_beta   90.00
_cell.angle_gamma   90.00
#
_symmetry.space_group_name_H-M   'P 1'
#
loop_
_entity.id
_entity.type
_entity.pdbx_description
1 polymer ?
#
loop_
_entity_poly.entity_id
_entity_poly.type
_entity_poly.pdbx_seq_one_letter_code
_entity_poly.pdbx_strand_id
1 'polypeptide(L)' 'VRVRVGRNNQTYVECQSCGYRKRSFVGARDKAEAHLWSEHGGSNMRREYSPWLWIRTAIGLTAFLVFLFTYVWK' A
#
# COMPACT_ATOMS: atom_id res chain seq x y z
N VAL A 1 -8.79 1.41 -10.13
CA VAL A 1 -9.64 1.75 -8.96
C VAL A 1 -8.73 2.27 -7.85
N ARG A 2 -9.16 3.28 -7.10
CA ARG A 2 -8.40 3.89 -6.00
C ARG A 2 -9.25 3.89 -4.73
N VAL A 3 -8.62 3.68 -3.57
CA VAL A 3 -9.27 3.85 -2.27
C VAL A 3 -8.83 5.18 -1.70
N ARG A 4 -9.78 6.04 -1.33
CA ARG A 4 -9.50 7.31 -0.68
C ARG A 4 -10.13 7.33 0.70
N VAL A 5 -9.42 7.93 1.65
CA VAL A 5 -9.91 8.19 3.01
C VAL A 5 -10.46 9.62 3.05
N GLY A 6 -11.69 9.78 3.53
CA GLY A 6 -12.37 11.07 3.68
C GLY A 6 -12.27 11.61 5.10
N ARG A 7 -12.91 12.76 5.32
CA ARG A 7 -13.15 13.28 6.68
C ARG A 7 -13.94 12.24 7.48
N ASN A 8 -13.57 12.04 8.74
CA ASN A 8 -14.15 11.08 9.69
C ASN A 8 -13.86 9.59 9.40
N ASN A 9 -12.66 9.24 8.91
CA ASN A 9 -12.23 7.85 8.62
C ASN A 9 -13.14 7.10 7.63
N GLN A 10 -14.00 7.79 6.89
CA GLN A 10 -14.85 7.16 5.90
C GLN A 10 -14.03 6.82 4.67
N THR A 11 -13.95 5.54 4.31
CA THR A 11 -13.24 5.12 3.10
C THR A 11 -14.21 5.04 1.92
N TYR A 12 -13.76 5.49 0.76
CA TYR A 12 -14.53 5.39 -0.48
C TYR A 12 -13.68 4.73 -1.56
N VAL A 13 -14.33 3.83 -2.28
CA VAL A 13 -13.81 3.14 -3.45
C VAL A 13 -14.26 3.93 -4.66
N GLU A 14 -13.30 4.37 -5.47
CA GLU A 14 -13.56 5.16 -6.68
C GLU A 14 -12.82 4.55 -7.88
N CYS A 15 -13.58 4.24 -8.92
CA CYS A 15 -13.10 3.74 -10.20
C CYS A 15 -13.11 4.89 -11.21
N GLN A 16 -11.94 5.35 -11.64
CA GLN A 16 -11.87 6.39 -12.67
C GLN A 16 -12.13 5.87 -14.09
N SER A 17 -11.92 4.57 -14.33
CA SER A 17 -12.15 3.93 -15.62
C SER A 17 -13.64 3.79 -15.95
N CYS A 18 -14.48 3.62 -14.92
CA CYS A 18 -15.89 3.27 -15.07
C CYS A 18 -16.85 4.21 -14.32
N GLY A 19 -16.33 5.21 -13.60
CA GLY A 19 -17.13 6.14 -12.80
C GLY A 19 -17.73 5.55 -11.52
N TYR A 20 -17.43 4.28 -11.19
CA TYR A 20 -17.97 3.61 -10.02
C TYR A 20 -17.51 4.28 -8.71
N ARG A 21 -18.47 4.59 -7.83
CA ARG A 21 -18.19 5.21 -6.51
C ARG A 21 -19.03 4.56 -5.42
N LYS A 22 -18.37 3.98 -4.41
CA LYS A 22 -19.05 3.33 -3.28
C LYS A 22 -18.37 3.65 -1.96
N ARG A 23 -19.17 3.98 -0.94
CA ARG A 23 -18.68 4.21 0.43
C ARG A 23 -18.52 2.87 1.16
N SER A 24 -17.46 2.73 1.94
CA SER A 24 -17.29 1.61 2.86
C SER A 24 -16.73 2.09 4.19
N PHE A 25 -17.25 1.56 5.30
CA PHE A 25 -16.70 1.83 6.62
C PHE A 25 -15.58 0.85 6.98
N VAL A 26 -15.63 -0.38 6.45
CA VAL A 26 -14.66 -1.46 6.68
C VAL A 26 -14.40 -2.18 5.35
N GLY A 27 -13.17 -2.66 5.12
CA GLY A 27 -12.83 -3.49 3.95
C GLY A 27 -12.93 -2.77 2.60
N ALA A 28 -12.59 -1.47 2.53
CA ALA A 28 -12.63 -0.72 1.28
C ALA A 28 -11.65 -1.25 0.22
N ARG A 29 -10.52 -1.83 0.63
CA ARG A 29 -9.58 -2.50 -0.28
C ARG A 29 -10.20 -3.74 -0.91
N ASP A 30 -10.81 -4.61 -0.12
CA ASP A 30 -11.40 -5.86 -0.62
C ASP A 30 -12.54 -5.59 -1.61
N LYS A 31 -13.36 -4.57 -1.34
CA LYS A 31 -14.41 -4.13 -2.27
C LYS A 31 -13.85 -3.50 -3.54
N ALA A 32 -12.76 -2.74 -3.43
CA ALA A 32 -12.06 -2.20 -4.59
C ALA A 32 -11.46 -3.33 -5.45
N GLU A 33 -10.94 -4.38 -4.81
CA GLU A 33 -10.37 -5.56 -5.46
C GLU A 33 -11.44 -6.39 -6.15
N ALA A 34 -12.53 -6.71 -5.46
CA ALA A 34 -13.66 -7.42 -6.02
C ALA A 34 -14.22 -6.73 -7.26
N HIS A 35 -14.38 -5.40 -7.21
CA HIS A 35 -14.85 -4.61 -8.36
C HIS A 35 -13.83 -4.58 -9.52
N LEU A 36 -12.52 -4.50 -9.22
CA LEU A 36 -11.47 -4.56 -10.24
C LEU A 36 -11.42 -5.92 -10.94
N TRP A 37 -11.61 -6.99 -10.18
CA TRP A 37 -11.67 -8.35 -10.71
C TRP A 37 -12.92 -8.58 -11.53
N SER A 38 -14.08 -8.12 -11.06
CA SER A 38 -15.36 -8.33 -11.76
C SER A 38 -15.50 -7.48 -13.03
N GLU A 39 -15.06 -6.21 -13.01
CA GLU A 39 -15.29 -5.28 -14.14
C GLU A 39 -14.07 -4.98 -15.00
N HIS A 40 -12.85 -5.21 -14.48
CA HIS A 40 -11.61 -4.86 -15.18
C HIS A 40 -10.63 -6.03 -15.32
N GLY A 41 -11.10 -7.27 -15.05
CA GLY A 41 -10.32 -8.49 -15.22
C GLY A 41 -9.06 -8.55 -14.34
N GLY A 42 -9.03 -7.83 -13.21
CA GLY A 42 -7.94 -7.88 -12.23
C GLY A 42 -6.64 -7.15 -12.66
N SER A 43 -6.63 -6.48 -13.80
CA SER A 43 -5.37 -6.05 -14.45
C SER A 43 -4.69 -4.82 -13.86
N ASN A 44 -5.33 -4.02 -12.98
CA ASN A 44 -4.81 -2.68 -12.66
C ASN A 44 -5.00 -2.21 -11.20
N MET A 45 -4.58 -3.01 -10.22
CA MET A 45 -4.16 -2.39 -8.94
C MET A 45 -2.72 -1.91 -9.08
N ARG A 46 -2.55 -0.59 -9.22
CA ARG A 46 -1.25 0.05 -8.98
C ARG A 46 -0.91 -0.19 -7.49
N ARG A 47 -0.10 -1.21 -7.21
CA ARG A 47 0.54 -1.37 -5.89
C ARG A 47 1.46 -0.18 -5.72
N GLU A 48 1.00 0.83 -4.99
CA GLU A 48 1.88 1.84 -4.42
C GLU A 48 2.73 1.12 -3.36
N TYR A 49 3.85 0.53 -3.79
CA TYR A 49 4.89 0.10 -2.86
C TYR A 49 5.38 1.36 -2.17
N SER A 50 5.13 1.49 -0.87
CA SER A 50 5.70 2.57 -0.07
C SER A 50 7.20 2.30 0.10
N PRO A 51 8.09 3.05 -0.56
CA PRO A 51 9.54 2.78 -0.52
C PRO A 51 10.11 2.97 0.89
N TRP A 52 9.36 3.63 1.77
CA TRP A 52 9.76 3.95 3.13
C TRP A 52 10.11 2.73 3.99
N LEU A 53 9.40 1.61 3.79
CA LEU A 53 9.67 0.38 4.55
C LEU A 53 11.03 -0.21 4.18
N TRP A 54 11.37 -0.21 2.89
CA TRP A 54 12.65 -0.69 2.36
C TRP A 54 13.81 0.22 2.75
N ILE A 55 13.59 1.53 2.75
CA ILE A 55 14.59 2.50 3.20
C ILE A 55 14.91 2.27 4.68
N ARG A 56 13.89 2.08 5.52
CA ARG A 56 14.09 1.84 6.96
C ARG A 56 14.81 0.52 7.25
N THR A 57 14.46 -0.56 6.54
CA THR A 57 15.16 -1.84 6.69
C THR A 57 16.60 -1.78 6.18
N ALA A 58 16.85 -1.08 5.07
CA ALA A 58 18.19 -0.88 4.54
C ALA A 58 19.09 -0.14 5.54
N ILE A 59 18.63 0.98 6.11
CA ILE A 59 19.38 1.76 7.10
C ILE A 59 19.75 0.91 8.33
N GLY A 60 18.78 0.16 8.87
CA GLY A 60 19.01 -0.70 10.03
C GLY A 60 20.05 -1.80 9.75
N LEU A 61 19.98 -2.40 8.56
CA LEU A 61 20.93 -3.44 8.15
C LEU A 61 22.34 -2.87 7.94
N THR A 62 22.47 -1.68 7.34
CA THR A 62 23.77 -1.01 7.19
C THR A 62 24.39 -0.70 8.56
N ALA A 63 23.61 -0.14 9.49
CA ALA A 63 24.09 0.16 10.84
C ALA A 63 24.53 -1.10 11.60
N PHE A 64 23.80 -2.19 11.46
CA PHE A 64 24.13 -3.48 12.08
C PHE A 64 25.43 -4.08 11.54
N LEU A 65 25.65 -4.01 10.22
CA LEU A 65 26.89 -4.48 9.60
C LEU A 65 28.11 -3.65 10.06
N VAL A 66 27.96 -2.32 10.15
CA VAL A 66 29.00 -1.44 10.68
C VAL A 66 29.32 -1.79 12.14
N PHE A 67 28.30 -1.99 12.97
CA PHE A 67 28.48 -2.40 14.36
C PHE A 67 29.26 -3.72 14.46
N LEU A 68 28.84 -4.76 13.74
CA LEU A 68 29.54 -6.05 13.71
C LEU A 68 31.00 -5.90 13.28
N PHE A 69 31.26 -5.13 12.23
CA PHE A 69 32.62 -4.91 11.74
C PHE A 69 33.50 -4.22 12.79
N THR A 70 32.98 -3.17 13.44
CA THR A 70 33.71 -2.48 14.52
C THR A 70 33.89 -3.31 15.78
N TYR A 71 32.98 -4.24 16.08
CA TYR A 71 33.02 -5.09 17.28
C TYR A 71 33.92 -6.32 17.09
N VAL A 72 34.06 -6.83 15.87
CA VAL A 72 34.95 -7.96 15.54
C VAL A 72 36.42 -7.52 15.51
N TRP A 73 36.69 -6.27 15.14
CA TRP A 73 38.04 -5.71 15.04
C TRP A 73 38.54 -5.07 16.34
N LYS A 74 37.80 -5.23 17.43
CA LYS A 74 38.11 -4.69 18.76
C LYS A 74 38.28 -5.83 19.75
#